data_AF-X1PWB0-F1
#
_entry.id   AF-X1PWB0-F1
#
_cell.length_a   1.000
_cell.length_b   1.000
_cell.length_c   1.000
_cell.angle_alpha   90.00
_cell.angle_beta   90.00
_cell.angle_gamma   90.00
#
_symmetry.space_group_name_H-M   'P 1'
#
loop_
_entity.id
_entity.type
_entity.pdbx_description
1 polymer ?
#
loop_
_entity_poly.entity_id
_entity_poly.type
_entity_poly.pdbx_seq_one_letter_code
_entity_poly.pdbx_strand_id
1 'polypeptide(L)' 'MNNEPVDKETRQERREKRLKKKQERIPQHGRSLVKIYKDVILKRLRRHRVDKY' A
#
# COMPACT_ATOMS: atom_id res chain seq x y z
N MET A 1 -37.22 7.07 -25.74
CA MET A 1 -36.67 6.49 -24.50
C MET A 1 -35.33 5.86 -24.86
N ASN A 2 -34.22 6.47 -24.41
CA ASN A 2 -32.87 6.08 -24.79
C ASN A 2 -32.51 4.74 -24.15
N ASN A 3 -32.50 3.67 -24.95
CA ASN A 3 -31.92 2.39 -24.56
C ASN A 3 -30.40 2.49 -24.75
N GLU A 4 -29.72 3.17 -23.82
CA GLU A 4 -28.26 3.07 -23.71
C GLU A 4 -27.89 1.61 -23.36
N PRO A 5 -26.89 1.01 -24.04
CA PRO A 5 -26.44 -0.32 -23.68
C PRO A 5 -25.67 -0.24 -22.36
N VAL A 6 -26.40 -0.47 -21.27
CA VAL A 6 -25.85 -0.82 -19.97
C VAL A 6 -24.87 -1.99 -20.20
N ASP A 7 -23.59 -1.77 -19.92
CA ASP A 7 -22.53 -2.78 -19.84
C ASP A 7 -22.01 -3.43 -21.14
N LYS A 8 -21.51 -2.63 -22.09
CA LYS A 8 -20.48 -3.12 -23.04
C LYS A 8 -19.06 -2.95 -22.48
N GLU A 9 -18.84 -3.25 -21.20
CA GLU A 9 -17.49 -3.26 -20.67
C GLU A 9 -16.65 -4.32 -21.38
N THR A 10 -15.57 -3.87 -22.01
CA THR A 10 -14.64 -4.76 -22.71
C THR A 10 -13.93 -5.68 -21.70
N ARG A 11 -13.44 -6.83 -22.16
CA ARG A 11 -12.68 -7.76 -21.30
C ARG A 11 -11.47 -7.08 -20.64
N GLN A 12 -10.90 -6.06 -21.28
CA GLN A 12 -9.75 -5.30 -20.78
C GLN A 12 -10.15 -4.42 -19.60
N GLU A 13 -11.22 -3.64 -19.72
CA GLU A 13 -11.75 -2.79 -18.64
C GLU A 13 -12.09 -3.61 -17.39
N ARG A 14 -12.68 -4.80 -17.56
CA ARG A 14 -12.95 -5.72 -16.45
C ARG A 14 -11.66 -6.20 -15.76
N ARG A 15 -10.58 -6.42 -16.52
CA ARG A 15 -9.27 -6.79 -15.96
C ARG A 15 -8.66 -5.64 -15.18
N GLU A 16 -8.70 -4.43 -15.70
CA GLU A 16 -8.19 -3.23 -15.03
C GLU A 16 -8.95 -2.94 -13.74
N LYS A 17 -10.29 -3.02 -13.77
CA LYS A 17 -11.13 -2.88 -12.57
C LYS A 17 -10.80 -3.93 -11.51
N ARG A 18 -10.53 -5.18 -11.91
CA ARG A 18 -10.09 -6.24 -10.97
C ARG A 18 -8.69 -5.97 -10.40
N LEU A 19 -7.76 -5.49 -11.23
CA LEU A 19 -6.40 -5.17 -10.79
C LEU A 19 -6.40 -4.02 -9.77
N LYS A 20 -7.17 -2.95 -10.04
CA LYS A 20 -7.32 -1.81 -9.13
C LYS A 20 -7.93 -2.23 -7.79
N LYS A 21 -9.03 -2.99 -7.81
CA LYS A 21 -9.65 -3.56 -6.59
C LYS A 21 -8.68 -4.47 -5.82
N LYS A 22 -7.80 -5.21 -6.52
CA LYS A 22 -6.78 -6.05 -5.89
C LYS A 22 -5.71 -5.19 -5.21
N GLN A 23 -5.25 -4.11 -5.83
CA GLN A 23 -4.29 -3.17 -5.24
C GLN A 23 -4.87 -2.46 -4.01
N GLU A 24 -6.13 -2.01 -4.07
CA GLU A 24 -6.83 -1.38 -2.94
C GLU A 24 -7.01 -2.34 -1.75
N ARG A 25 -7.17 -3.64 -2.01
CA ARG A 25 -7.26 -4.69 -0.98
C ARG A 25 -5.91 -5.07 -0.37
N ILE A 26 -4.79 -4.69 -0.98
CA ILE A 26 -3.48 -4.92 -0.36
C ILE A 26 -3.43 -4.06 0.90
N PRO A 27 -3.32 -4.66 2.10
CA PRO A 27 -3.24 -3.88 3.31
C PRO A 27 -1.99 -3.00 3.21
N GLN A 28 -2.18 -1.68 3.20
CA GLN A 28 -1.05 -0.72 3.26
C GLN A 28 -0.27 -0.85 4.58
N HIS A 29 -0.81 -1.61 5.53
CA HIS A 29 -0.27 -1.85 6.86
C HIS A 29 0.83 -2.94 6.86
N GLY A 30 1.73 -2.88 5.88
CA GLY A 30 3.10 -3.36 6.09
C GLY A 30 3.87 -2.28 6.83
N ARG A 31 4.84 -2.63 7.67
CA ARG A 31 5.81 -1.62 8.14
C ARG A 31 6.47 -1.05 6.89
N SER A 32 6.10 0.17 6.50
CA SER A 32 6.74 0.87 5.39
C SER A 32 8.25 0.78 5.57
N LEU A 33 8.99 0.58 4.49
CA LEU A 33 10.46 0.53 4.50
C LEU A 33 11.03 1.72 5.32
N VAL A 34 10.44 2.90 5.13
CA VAL A 34 10.76 4.12 5.88
C VAL A 34 10.58 3.96 7.39
N LYS A 35 9.49 3.31 7.83
CA LYS A 35 9.23 3.04 9.26
C LYS A 35 10.27 2.07 9.84
N ILE A 36 10.63 1.02 9.10
CA ILE A 36 11.68 0.08 9.50
C ILE A 36 13.02 0.80 9.69
N TYR A 37 13.45 1.61 8.71
CA TYR A 37 14.70 2.37 8.81
C TYR A 37 14.68 3.36 9.98
N LYS A 38 13.57 4.09 10.19
CA LYS A 38 13.41 4.99 11.33
C LYS A 38 13.54 4.25 12.67
N ASP A 39 12.88 3.11 12.82
CA ASP A 39 12.94 2.30 14.04
C ASP A 39 14.37 1.79 14.31
N VAL A 40 15.09 1.35 13.27
CA VAL A 40 16.49 0.91 13.40
C VAL A 40 17.39 2.06 13.84
N ILE A 41 17.28 3.24 13.24
CA ILE A 41 18.07 4.41 13.62
C ILE A 41 17.78 4.81 15.06
N LEU A 42 16.50 4.89 15.45
CA LEU A 42 16.11 5.22 16.82
C LEU A 42 16.63 4.19 17.84
N LYS A 43 16.61 2.90 17.51
CA LYS A 43 17.16 1.84 18.38
C LYS A 43 18.67 2.00 18.58
N ARG A 44 19.42 2.32 17.52
CA ARG A 44 20.87 2.58 17.59
C ARG A 44 21.18 3.80 18.45
N LEU A 45 20.46 4.90 18.22
CA LEU A 45 20.65 6.13 18.99
C LEU A 45 20.36 5.95 20.49
N ARG A 46 19.31 5.20 20.83
CA ARG A 46 19.01 4.88 22.24
C ARG A 46 20.13 4.05 22.88
N ARG A 47 20.67 3.05 22.19
CA ARG A 47 21.79 2.23 22.69
C ARG A 47 23.01 3.08 23.00
N HIS A 48 23.43 3.95 22.08
CA HIS A 48 24.56 4.86 22.29
C HIS A 48 24.37 5.88 23.43
N ARG A 49 23.13 6.25 23.77
CA ARG A 49 22.87 7.14 24.92
C ARG A 49 22.96 6.41 26.25
N VAL A 50 22.62 5.13 26.30
CA VAL A 50 22.72 4.28 27.50
C VAL A 50 24.18 3.94 27.79
N ASP A 51 24.99 3.68 26.76
CA ASP A 51 26.42 3.35 26.91
C ASP A 51 27.31 4.57 27.33
N LYS A 52 26.72 5.76 27.49
CA LYS A 52 27.44 7.01 27.80
C LYS A 52 27.35 7.43 29.28
N TYR A 53 26.63 6.66 30.10
CA TYR A 53 26.51 6.80 31.55
C TYR A 53 26.95 5.49 32.22
#